data_AF-A0A538BN31-F1
#
_entry.id   AF-A0A538BN31-F1
#
_cell.length_a   1.000
_cell.length_b   1.000
_cell.length_c   1.000
_cell.angle_alpha   90.00
_cell.angle_beta   90.00
_cell.angle_gamma   90.00
#
_symmetry.space_group_name_H-M   'P 1'
#
loop_
_entity.id
_entity.type
_entity.pdbx_description
1 polymer ?
#
loop_
_entity_poly.entity_id
_entity_poly.type
_entity_poly.pdbx_seq_one_letter_code
_entity_poly.pdbx_strand_id
1 'polypeptide(L)'
;TYIVFRKLHTRVAAYRRYLRDKAATREEEALLGAKMVGRWQSGAPLALSPDRDDPELGADPHRNNDFLYRNDLRGFKCPAGAHARRANPRDALDNEGSVNVRLHRMIRRGTSYGPILPEGVLEDDGADRGIVFVFAGAHPKRQFEFVKTQWLNDGIFIGAPAEKDPLVGPNDGSGLFTIPQRPIRRRLQDLPPFVVTRGGEYCFVPGLRALHWLAELET
;
A
#
# COMPACT_ATOMS: atom_id res chain seq x y z
N THR A 1 20.52 8.82 9.08
CA THR A 1 19.19 8.23 8.77
C THR A 1 19.38 7.05 7.85
N TYR A 2 18.61 5.99 8.01
CA TYR A 2 18.60 4.89 7.04
C TYR A 2 17.66 5.20 5.89
N ILE A 3 18.12 4.92 4.67
CA ILE A 3 17.32 4.97 3.46
C ILE A 3 17.14 3.54 2.96
N VAL A 4 15.91 3.18 2.59
CA VAL A 4 15.65 1.94 1.85
C VAL A 4 15.14 2.33 0.49
N PHE A 5 15.86 1.90 -0.54
CA PHE A 5 15.48 2.09 -1.93
C PHE A 5 14.96 0.79 -2.50
N ARG A 6 13.83 0.82 -3.22
CA ARG A 6 13.31 -0.32 -3.98
C ARG A 6 12.87 0.16 -5.37
N LYS A 7 13.34 -0.50 -6.43
CA LYS A 7 12.77 -0.37 -7.77
C LYS A 7 11.59 -1.34 -7.87
N LEU A 8 10.38 -0.80 -7.91
CA LEU A 8 9.14 -1.57 -7.98
C LEU A 8 8.55 -1.42 -9.39
N HIS A 9 8.57 -2.48 -10.18
CA HIS A 9 7.90 -2.53 -11.47
C HIS A 9 6.40 -2.76 -11.28
N THR A 10 5.56 -1.95 -11.92
CA THR A 10 4.10 -2.01 -11.77
C THR A 10 3.44 -2.52 -13.05
N ARG A 11 2.74 -3.65 -12.95
CA ARG A 11 1.97 -4.26 -14.05
C ARG A 11 0.58 -3.62 -14.12
N VAL A 12 0.52 -2.36 -14.55
CA VAL A 12 -0.69 -1.53 -14.57
C VAL A 12 -1.82 -2.17 -15.39
N ALA A 13 -1.48 -2.71 -16.57
CA ALA A 13 -2.43 -3.41 -17.42
C ALA A 13 -3.04 -4.64 -16.73
N ALA A 14 -2.21 -5.43 -16.02
CA ALA A 14 -2.69 -6.59 -15.26
C ALA A 14 -3.62 -6.17 -14.11
N TYR A 15 -3.31 -5.07 -13.42
CA TYR A 15 -4.19 -4.52 -12.37
C TYR A 15 -5.54 -4.08 -12.92
N ARG A 16 -5.54 -3.31 -14.02
CA ARG A 16 -6.79 -2.85 -14.65
C ARG A 16 -7.63 -4.00 -15.18
N ARG A 17 -7.03 -4.98 -15.86
CA ARG A 17 -7.73 -6.20 -16.31
C ARG A 17 -8.34 -6.95 -15.14
N TYR A 18 -7.56 -7.17 -14.08
CA TYR A 18 -8.06 -7.87 -12.90
C TYR A 18 -9.29 -7.17 -12.29
N LEU A 19 -9.26 -5.84 -12.14
CA LEU A 19 -10.43 -5.11 -11.65
C LEU A 19 -11.61 -5.21 -12.60
N ARG A 20 -11.38 -5.04 -13.91
CA ARG A 20 -12.42 -5.13 -14.95
C ARG A 20 -13.09 -6.50 -14.97
N ASP A 21 -12.31 -7.57 -14.88
CA ASP A 21 -12.80 -8.95 -14.92
C ASP A 21 -13.59 -9.32 -13.66
N LYS A 22 -13.29 -8.66 -12.53
CA LYS A 22 -13.96 -8.92 -11.25
C LYS A 22 -15.13 -7.99 -10.98
N ALA A 23 -15.37 -6.97 -11.79
CA ALA A 23 -16.47 -6.01 -11.62
C ALA A 23 -17.58 -6.23 -12.65
N ALA A 24 -18.84 -6.03 -12.25
CA ALA A 24 -19.99 -6.03 -13.15
C ALA A 24 -20.21 -4.65 -13.79
N THR A 25 -19.81 -3.56 -13.12
CA THR A 25 -19.95 -2.18 -13.63
C THR A 25 -18.66 -1.38 -13.47
N ARG A 26 -18.61 -0.20 -14.10
CA ARG A 26 -17.45 0.70 -13.99
C ARG A 26 -17.33 1.34 -12.61
N GLU A 27 -18.46 1.61 -11.96
CA GLU A 27 -18.54 2.11 -10.58
C GLU A 27 -18.00 1.05 -9.61
N GLU A 28 -18.39 -0.20 -9.81
CA GLU A 28 -17.88 -1.32 -9.02
C GLU A 28 -16.38 -1.53 -9.25
N GLU A 29 -15.89 -1.39 -10.49
CA GLU A 29 -14.46 -1.45 -10.79
C GLU A 29 -13.67 -0.40 -10.00
N ALA A 30 -14.15 0.85 -9.99
CA ALA A 30 -13.54 1.94 -9.22
C ALA A 30 -13.58 1.65 -7.72
N LEU A 31 -14.71 1.15 -7.20
CA LEU A 31 -14.86 0.77 -5.80
C LEU A 31 -13.93 -0.39 -5.41
N LEU A 32 -13.78 -1.41 -6.26
CA LEU A 32 -12.86 -2.53 -6.02
C LEU A 32 -11.41 -2.04 -5.91
N GLY A 33 -11.00 -1.17 -6.83
CA GLY A 33 -9.70 -0.51 -6.77
C GLY A 33 -9.51 0.26 -5.46
N ALA A 34 -10.53 1.03 -5.07
CA ALA A 34 -10.53 1.76 -3.81
C ALA A 34 -10.43 0.83 -2.59
N LYS A 35 -11.15 -0.31 -2.59
CA LYS A 35 -11.12 -1.32 -1.50
C LYS A 35 -9.75 -1.98 -1.38
N MET A 36 -9.05 -2.25 -2.49
CA MET A 36 -7.68 -2.79 -2.46
C MET A 36 -6.66 -1.77 -1.93
N VAL A 37 -6.80 -0.48 -2.29
CA VAL A 37 -5.87 0.59 -1.87
C VAL A 37 -6.17 1.09 -0.45
N GLY A 38 -7.44 1.19 -0.07
CA GLY A 38 -7.94 1.92 1.10
C GLY A 38 -8.36 3.36 0.82
N ARG A 39 -8.25 3.81 -0.44
CA ARG A 39 -8.56 5.16 -0.92
C ARG A 39 -9.02 5.12 -2.38
N TRP A 40 -9.90 6.03 -2.76
CA TRP A 40 -10.24 6.26 -4.16
C TRP A 40 -9.06 6.86 -4.95
N GLN A 41 -9.14 6.84 -6.28
CA GLN A 41 -8.10 7.41 -7.16
C GLN A 41 -7.90 8.92 -6.91
N SER A 42 -8.95 9.64 -6.50
CA SER A 42 -8.88 11.04 -6.07
C SER A 42 -8.04 11.28 -4.81
N GLY A 43 -7.78 10.22 -4.02
CA GLY A 43 -7.18 10.30 -2.69
C GLY A 43 -8.18 10.23 -1.54
N ALA A 44 -9.50 10.33 -1.80
CA ALA A 44 -10.52 10.25 -0.76
C ALA A 44 -10.44 8.93 0.02
N PRO A 45 -10.36 8.94 1.37
CA PRO A 45 -10.23 7.71 2.14
C PRO A 45 -11.56 6.97 2.29
N LEU A 46 -11.53 5.65 2.09
CA LEU A 46 -12.72 4.80 2.28
C LEU A 46 -13.29 4.86 3.71
N ALA A 47 -12.46 5.22 4.70
CA ALA A 47 -12.93 5.40 6.07
C ALA A 47 -13.97 6.54 6.20
N LEU A 48 -13.89 7.55 5.33
CA LEU A 48 -14.77 8.72 5.32
C LEU A 48 -15.79 8.68 4.17
N SER A 49 -15.41 8.17 2.99
CA SER A 49 -16.30 7.99 1.84
C SER A 49 -16.29 6.54 1.35
N PRO A 50 -17.03 5.63 2.00
CA PRO A 50 -16.90 4.18 1.78
C PRO A 50 -17.54 3.65 0.49
N ASP A 51 -18.52 4.38 -0.05
CA ASP A 51 -19.42 3.87 -1.11
C ASP A 51 -19.27 4.63 -2.44
N ARG A 52 -18.75 5.86 -2.42
CA ARG A 52 -18.55 6.70 -3.60
C ARG A 52 -17.29 7.55 -3.48
N ASP A 53 -16.70 7.91 -4.60
CA ASP A 53 -15.59 8.86 -4.63
C ASP A 53 -16.06 10.26 -4.20
N ASP A 54 -15.16 11.02 -3.60
CA ASP A 54 -15.35 12.42 -3.21
C ASP A 54 -14.04 13.18 -3.53
N PRO A 55 -13.89 13.71 -4.76
CA PRO A 55 -12.66 14.38 -5.17
C PRO A 55 -12.33 15.62 -4.34
N GLU A 56 -13.32 16.34 -3.83
CA GLU A 56 -13.12 17.50 -2.96
C GLU A 56 -12.49 17.06 -1.62
N LEU A 57 -13.03 15.99 -1.02
CA LEU A 57 -12.41 15.37 0.16
C LEU A 57 -11.01 14.86 -0.15
N GLY A 58 -10.77 14.25 -1.31
CA GLY A 58 -9.44 13.76 -1.71
C GLY A 58 -8.39 14.87 -1.81
N ALA A 59 -8.78 16.01 -2.36
CA ALA A 59 -7.92 17.18 -2.56
C ALA A 59 -7.65 17.99 -1.27
N ASP A 60 -8.49 17.86 -0.23
CA ASP A 60 -8.36 18.63 1.01
C ASP A 60 -7.35 18.00 1.99
N PRO A 61 -6.16 18.59 2.20
CA PRO A 61 -5.12 18.03 3.08
C PRO A 61 -5.49 18.08 4.57
N HIS A 62 -6.48 18.89 4.97
CA HIS A 62 -6.95 18.95 6.35
C HIS A 62 -7.96 17.85 6.67
N ARG A 63 -8.64 17.30 5.65
CA ARG A 63 -9.68 16.28 5.83
C ARG A 63 -9.30 14.90 5.31
N ASN A 64 -8.51 14.81 4.24
CA ASN A 64 -8.22 13.55 3.53
C ASN A 64 -7.42 12.52 4.36
N ASN A 65 -6.91 12.91 5.52
CA ASN A 65 -6.20 12.02 6.43
C ASN A 65 -6.73 12.04 7.87
N ASP A 66 -7.78 12.83 8.14
CA ASP A 66 -8.43 12.97 9.45
C ASP A 66 -9.42 11.84 9.70
N PHE A 67 -8.87 10.65 9.92
CA PHE A 67 -9.66 9.46 10.24
C PHE A 67 -8.84 8.45 11.04
N LEU A 68 -9.57 7.53 11.64
CA LEU A 68 -9.06 6.41 12.40
C LEU A 68 -9.83 5.14 11.99
N TYR A 69 -9.41 3.97 12.47
CA TYR A 69 -10.02 2.68 12.10
C TYR A 69 -10.75 1.99 13.25
N ARG A 70 -10.67 2.50 14.49
CA ARG A 70 -11.35 1.94 15.68
C ARG A 70 -12.85 1.75 15.53
N ASN A 71 -13.53 2.61 14.77
CA ASN A 71 -14.98 2.48 14.52
C ASN A 71 -15.31 1.59 13.30
N ASP A 72 -14.30 0.96 12.70
CA ASP A 72 -14.41 0.06 11.54
C ASP A 72 -13.52 -1.18 11.71
N LEU A 73 -13.45 -1.77 12.91
CA LEU A 73 -12.60 -2.96 13.16
C LEU A 73 -12.94 -4.13 12.24
N ARG A 74 -14.23 -4.28 11.88
CA ARG A 74 -14.70 -5.33 10.95
C ARG A 74 -14.42 -5.03 9.47
N GLY A 75 -13.94 -3.82 9.14
CA GLY A 75 -13.52 -3.43 7.80
C GLY A 75 -14.65 -3.29 6.78
N PHE A 76 -15.87 -2.95 7.22
CA PHE A 76 -17.00 -2.73 6.32
C PHE A 76 -16.83 -1.46 5.48
N LYS A 77 -16.18 -0.43 6.02
CA LYS A 77 -15.82 0.78 5.25
C LYS A 77 -14.53 0.57 4.47
N CYS A 78 -13.43 0.30 5.17
CA CYS A 78 -12.12 0.05 4.60
C CYS A 78 -11.65 -1.35 5.00
N PRO A 79 -11.52 -2.32 4.08
CA PRO A 79 -11.08 -3.68 4.42
C PRO A 79 -9.79 -3.69 5.23
N ALA A 80 -9.68 -4.59 6.20
CA ALA A 80 -8.46 -4.75 7.01
C ALA A 80 -7.24 -5.11 6.14
N GLY A 81 -7.47 -5.85 5.04
CA GLY A 81 -6.44 -6.18 4.05
C GLY A 81 -6.08 -5.04 3.08
N ALA A 82 -6.75 -3.88 3.12
CA ALA A 82 -6.48 -2.79 2.19
C ALA A 82 -5.05 -2.24 2.41
N HIS A 83 -4.38 -1.87 1.32
CA HIS A 83 -2.96 -1.51 1.35
C HIS A 83 -2.62 -0.42 2.38
N ALA A 84 -3.35 0.69 2.36
CA ALA A 84 -3.13 1.80 3.29
C ALA A 84 -3.39 1.41 4.75
N ARG A 85 -4.39 0.54 5.00
CA ARG A 85 -4.74 0.08 6.34
C ARG A 85 -3.73 -0.95 6.87
N ARG A 86 -3.21 -1.83 6.01
CA ARG A 86 -2.09 -2.71 6.37
C ARG A 86 -0.82 -1.92 6.66
N ALA A 87 -0.46 -0.99 5.80
CA ALA A 87 0.76 -0.19 5.96
C ALA A 87 0.73 0.73 7.19
N ASN A 88 -0.45 1.13 7.64
CA ASN A 88 -0.66 1.88 8.88
C ASN A 88 -2.06 1.57 9.45
N PRO A 89 -2.17 0.62 10.40
CA PRO A 89 -3.45 0.24 11.00
C PRO A 89 -4.01 1.29 11.98
N ARG A 90 -3.32 2.44 12.14
CA ARG A 90 -3.72 3.56 13.01
C ARG A 90 -3.98 3.08 14.43
N ASP A 91 -5.21 3.22 14.89
CA ASP A 91 -5.69 2.85 16.22
C ASP A 91 -6.48 1.53 16.23
N ALA A 92 -6.49 0.79 15.11
CA ALA A 92 -7.22 -0.49 15.02
C ALA A 92 -6.66 -1.57 15.97
N LEU A 93 -5.38 -1.48 16.34
CA LEU A 93 -4.68 -2.45 17.18
C LEU A 93 -4.54 -1.98 18.65
N ASP A 94 -5.01 -0.78 18.99
CA ASP A 94 -4.79 -0.20 20.32
C ASP A 94 -5.45 -1.03 21.43
N ASN A 95 -6.56 -1.72 21.15
CA ASN A 95 -7.28 -2.53 22.13
C ASN A 95 -6.61 -3.88 22.39
N GLU A 96 -5.75 -4.36 21.49
CA GLU A 96 -5.08 -5.67 21.63
C GLU A 96 -3.83 -5.56 22.51
N GLY A 97 -3.28 -4.36 22.71
CA GLY A 97 -2.07 -4.11 23.50
C GLY A 97 -0.79 -4.78 22.95
N SER A 98 -0.90 -5.49 21.83
CA SER A 98 0.13 -6.37 21.27
C SER A 98 1.19 -5.62 20.46
N VAL A 99 0.83 -4.50 19.83
CA VAL A 99 1.71 -3.75 18.93
C VAL A 99 1.54 -2.24 19.10
N ASN A 100 2.65 -1.54 19.36
CA ASN A 100 2.69 -0.08 19.33
C ASN A 100 2.91 0.42 17.89
N VAL A 101 1.82 0.71 17.18
CA VAL A 101 1.81 1.16 15.78
C VAL A 101 2.74 2.36 15.51
N ARG A 102 2.94 3.25 16.51
CA ARG A 102 3.78 4.44 16.36
C ARG A 102 5.25 4.11 16.08
N LEU A 103 5.74 2.95 16.51
CA LEU A 103 7.13 2.51 16.28
C LEU A 103 7.42 2.14 14.82
N HIS A 104 6.37 1.93 14.02
CA HIS A 104 6.45 1.42 12.65
C HIS A 104 6.23 2.50 11.58
N ARG A 105 6.09 3.77 11.99
CA ARG A 105 5.90 4.90 11.07
C ARG A 105 7.10 5.10 10.16
N MET A 106 6.86 5.58 8.95
CA MET A 106 7.89 5.82 7.95
C MET A 106 7.66 7.11 7.17
N ILE A 107 8.75 7.74 6.74
CA ILE A 107 8.70 8.82 5.75
C ILE A 107 8.92 8.17 4.38
N ARG A 108 7.99 8.40 3.44
CA ARG A 108 8.11 7.93 2.05
C ARG A 108 8.48 9.11 1.16
N ARG A 109 9.50 8.96 0.33
CA ARG A 109 9.99 9.94 -0.66
C ARG A 109 10.12 9.32 -2.05
N GLY A 110 9.26 8.36 -2.36
CA GLY A 110 9.27 7.69 -3.66
C GLY A 110 8.69 8.54 -4.78
N THR A 111 9.01 8.18 -6.02
CA THR A 111 8.49 8.78 -7.25
C THR A 111 8.18 7.70 -8.28
N SER A 112 7.32 7.99 -9.24
CA SER A 112 7.08 7.10 -10.39
C SER A 112 8.21 7.20 -11.43
N TYR A 113 8.40 6.13 -12.20
CA TYR A 113 9.28 6.10 -13.37
C TYR A 113 8.56 5.44 -14.55
N GLY A 114 9.04 5.73 -15.76
CA GLY A 114 8.50 5.19 -17.00
C GLY A 114 7.22 5.91 -17.47
N PRO A 115 6.79 5.65 -18.71
CA PRO A 115 5.60 6.27 -19.27
C PRO A 115 4.33 5.75 -18.59
N ILE A 116 3.37 6.67 -18.40
CA ILE A 116 2.04 6.33 -17.89
C ILE A 116 1.30 5.50 -18.95
N LEU A 117 0.69 4.40 -18.54
CA LEU A 117 -0.24 3.66 -19.39
C LEU A 117 -1.53 4.50 -19.52
N PRO A 118 -1.93 4.93 -20.74
CA PRO A 118 -3.09 5.81 -20.93
C PRO A 118 -4.36 5.26 -20.27
N GLU A 119 -5.25 6.14 -19.83
CA GLU A 119 -6.49 5.74 -19.15
C GLU A 119 -7.33 4.79 -20.02
N GLY A 120 -7.97 3.81 -19.38
CA GLY A 120 -8.81 2.82 -20.07
C GLY A 120 -8.05 1.71 -20.79
N VAL A 121 -6.74 1.87 -21.06
CA VAL A 121 -5.94 0.82 -21.71
C VAL A 121 -5.78 -0.38 -20.78
N LEU A 122 -6.17 -1.55 -21.30
CA LEU A 122 -6.12 -2.84 -20.61
C LEU A 122 -4.98 -3.73 -21.08
N GLU A 123 -4.35 -3.42 -22.21
CA GLU A 123 -3.21 -4.18 -22.76
C GLU A 123 -1.88 -3.68 -22.20
N ASP A 124 -0.91 -4.59 -22.10
CA ASP A 124 0.44 -4.22 -21.70
C ASP A 124 1.23 -3.79 -22.93
N ASP A 125 1.67 -2.53 -22.97
CA ASP A 125 2.48 -1.99 -24.05
C ASP A 125 3.98 -2.34 -23.92
N GLY A 126 4.35 -3.12 -22.89
CA GLY A 126 5.71 -3.60 -22.67
C GLY A 126 6.67 -2.57 -22.09
N ALA A 127 6.24 -1.33 -21.82
CA ALA A 127 7.14 -0.32 -21.29
C ALA A 127 7.51 -0.57 -19.82
N ASP A 128 8.78 -0.35 -19.46
CA ASP A 128 9.23 -0.45 -18.07
C ASP A 128 8.72 0.76 -17.27
N ARG A 129 7.83 0.50 -16.31
CA ARG A 129 7.19 1.52 -15.47
C ARG A 129 7.02 1.05 -14.04
N GLY A 130 6.94 2.02 -13.13
CA GLY A 130 6.52 1.77 -11.77
C GLY A 130 6.96 2.83 -10.81
N ILE A 131 7.39 2.40 -9.62
CA ILE A 131 7.72 3.28 -8.51
C ILE A 131 9.16 3.03 -8.08
N VAL A 132 9.93 4.10 -8.01
CA VAL A 132 11.14 4.17 -7.19
C VAL A 132 10.68 4.46 -5.77
N PHE A 133 10.60 3.44 -4.93
CA PHE A 133 10.20 3.59 -3.54
C PHE A 133 11.41 3.98 -2.70
N VAL A 134 11.26 5.05 -1.91
CA VAL A 134 12.27 5.52 -0.96
C VAL A 134 11.63 5.63 0.41
N PHE A 135 12.16 4.88 1.37
CA PHE A 135 11.88 5.02 2.80
C PHE A 135 13.01 5.84 3.44
N ALA A 136 12.65 6.67 4.42
CA ALA A 136 13.59 7.28 5.35
C ALA A 136 13.14 7.04 6.80
N GLY A 137 14.07 6.60 7.65
CA GLY A 137 13.79 6.36 9.07
C GLY A 137 15.02 6.03 9.91
N ALA A 138 14.80 5.83 11.19
CA ALA A 138 15.87 5.63 12.18
C ALA A 138 16.19 4.15 12.41
N HIS A 139 15.25 3.23 12.16
CA HIS A 139 15.42 1.81 12.48
C HIS A 139 14.73 0.92 11.42
N PRO A 140 15.42 0.56 10.32
CA PRO A 140 14.81 -0.13 9.18
C PRO A 140 14.17 -1.46 9.58
N LYS A 141 14.77 -2.22 10.49
CA LYS A 141 14.19 -3.47 11.03
C LYS A 141 12.83 -3.27 11.69
N ARG A 142 12.66 -2.21 12.51
CA ARG A 142 11.41 -1.92 13.22
C ARG A 142 10.41 -1.17 12.37
N GLN A 143 10.84 -0.52 11.30
CA GLN A 143 9.96 0.30 10.46
C GLN A 143 9.71 -0.43 9.13
N PHE A 144 10.57 -0.20 8.13
CA PHE A 144 10.41 -0.77 6.80
C PHE A 144 10.20 -2.29 6.79
N GLU A 145 11.09 -3.04 7.43
CA GLU A 145 11.03 -4.52 7.40
C GLU A 145 9.83 -5.07 8.18
N PHE A 146 9.51 -4.46 9.32
CA PHE A 146 8.34 -4.87 10.09
C PHE A 146 7.05 -4.67 9.29
N VAL A 147 6.84 -3.48 8.73
CA VAL A 147 5.67 -3.21 7.89
C VAL A 147 5.66 -4.13 6.68
N LYS A 148 6.81 -4.33 6.02
CA LYS A 148 6.88 -5.17 4.83
C LYS A 148 6.57 -6.64 5.13
N THR A 149 7.19 -7.23 6.15
CA THR A 149 7.06 -8.65 6.44
C THR A 149 5.80 -8.96 7.23
N GLN A 150 5.54 -8.25 8.33
CA GLN A 150 4.48 -8.59 9.28
C GLN A 150 3.11 -8.02 8.87
N TRP A 151 3.08 -6.87 8.18
CA TRP A 151 1.82 -6.22 7.81
C TRP A 151 1.46 -6.34 6.34
N LEU A 152 2.44 -6.30 5.43
CA LEU A 152 2.17 -6.38 4.00
C LEU A 152 2.27 -7.81 3.45
N ASN A 153 3.17 -8.65 3.98
CA ASN A 153 3.37 -10.01 3.47
C ASN A 153 2.63 -11.09 4.28
N ASP A 154 2.11 -10.75 5.45
CA ASP A 154 1.40 -11.67 6.36
C ASP A 154 0.02 -11.09 6.72
N GLY A 155 -0.97 -11.93 6.98
CA GLY A 155 -2.34 -11.55 7.37
C GLY A 155 -2.79 -12.03 8.74
N ILE A 156 -1.91 -12.66 9.54
CA ILE A 156 -2.21 -13.07 10.92
C ILE A 156 -2.72 -11.88 11.75
N PHE A 157 -2.06 -10.71 11.64
CA PHE A 157 -2.43 -9.52 12.43
C PHE A 157 -3.80 -8.92 12.11
N ILE A 158 -4.41 -9.31 10.98
CA ILE A 158 -5.79 -8.92 10.61
C ILE A 158 -6.77 -10.09 10.70
N GLY A 159 -6.35 -11.23 11.28
CA GLY A 159 -7.18 -12.43 11.38
C GLY A 159 -7.41 -13.15 10.04
N ALA A 160 -6.53 -12.95 9.05
CA ALA A 160 -6.59 -13.58 7.74
C ALA A 160 -5.22 -14.18 7.34
N PRO A 161 -4.74 -15.27 7.97
CA PRO A 161 -3.37 -15.79 7.79
C PRO A 161 -2.99 -16.17 6.34
N ALA A 162 -3.99 -16.50 5.50
CA ALA A 162 -3.76 -16.82 4.09
C ALA A 162 -3.69 -15.58 3.18
N GLU A 163 -4.02 -14.38 3.69
CA GLU A 163 -4.10 -13.15 2.89
C GLU A 163 -2.84 -12.30 3.01
N LYS A 164 -2.41 -11.78 1.87
CA LYS A 164 -1.30 -10.83 1.74
C LYS A 164 -1.85 -9.48 1.29
N ASP A 165 -1.01 -8.45 1.29
CA ASP A 165 -1.39 -7.16 0.73
C ASP A 165 -1.73 -7.35 -0.75
N PRO A 166 -2.88 -6.83 -1.22
CA PRO A 166 -3.36 -7.13 -2.56
C PRO A 166 -2.51 -6.49 -3.67
N LEU A 167 -1.67 -5.49 -3.37
CA LEU A 167 -0.89 -4.76 -4.36
C LEU A 167 0.59 -5.15 -4.31
N VAL A 168 1.19 -5.09 -3.13
CA VAL A 168 2.63 -5.22 -2.92
C VAL A 168 3.02 -6.47 -2.14
N GLY A 169 2.05 -7.24 -1.65
CA GLY A 169 2.30 -8.56 -1.08
C GLY A 169 2.93 -9.50 -2.13
N PRO A 170 3.68 -10.53 -1.71
CA PRO A 170 4.29 -11.51 -2.62
C PRO A 170 3.21 -12.47 -3.13
N ASN A 171 2.31 -11.95 -3.97
CA ASN A 171 1.29 -12.70 -4.67
C ASN A 171 1.91 -13.34 -5.92
N ASP A 172 1.52 -14.56 -6.23
CA ASP A 172 2.05 -15.40 -7.31
C ASP A 172 0.95 -15.87 -8.27
N GLY A 173 -0.24 -15.28 -8.18
CA GLY A 173 -1.44 -15.76 -8.87
C GLY A 173 -2.35 -16.62 -8.00
N SER A 174 -1.98 -16.93 -6.76
CA SER A 174 -2.84 -17.63 -5.78
C SER A 174 -3.36 -16.73 -4.65
N GLY A 175 -3.08 -15.43 -4.72
CA GLY A 175 -3.40 -14.48 -3.65
C GLY A 175 -4.91 -14.32 -3.42
N LEU A 176 -5.28 -14.02 -2.17
CA LEU A 176 -6.65 -13.79 -1.73
C LEU A 176 -6.79 -12.39 -1.13
N PHE A 177 -7.94 -11.77 -1.37
CA PHE A 177 -8.33 -10.50 -0.74
C PHE A 177 -9.82 -10.50 -0.36
N THR A 178 -10.11 -10.43 0.94
CA THR A 178 -11.49 -10.40 1.44
C THR A 178 -12.02 -8.96 1.57
N ILE A 179 -13.18 -8.70 0.97
CA ILE A 179 -13.99 -7.49 1.19
C ILE A 179 -15.16 -7.84 2.12
N PRO A 180 -15.17 -7.32 3.36
CA PRO A 180 -16.30 -7.52 4.28
C PRO A 180 -17.58 -6.89 3.73
N GLN A 181 -18.64 -7.68 3.64
CA GLN A 181 -19.98 -7.23 3.25
C GLN A 181 -21.03 -8.16 3.89
N ARG A 182 -22.29 -7.73 3.92
CA ARG A 182 -23.43 -8.52 4.42
C ARG A 182 -24.40 -8.83 3.27
N PRO A 183 -25.05 -10.02 3.27
CA PRO A 183 -24.91 -11.09 4.26
C PRO A 183 -23.63 -11.92 4.09
N ILE A 184 -23.06 -11.97 2.88
CA ILE A 184 -21.94 -12.85 2.54
C ILE A 184 -20.77 -12.02 2.04
N ARG A 185 -19.61 -12.11 2.70
CA ARG A 185 -18.35 -11.45 2.27
C ARG A 185 -18.00 -11.75 0.81
N ARG A 186 -17.33 -10.83 0.13
CA ARG A 186 -16.74 -11.07 -1.19
C ARG A 186 -15.28 -11.45 -1.04
N ARG A 187 -14.82 -12.45 -1.78
CA ARG A 187 -13.40 -12.82 -1.87
C ARG A 187 -12.93 -12.67 -3.30
N LEU A 188 -11.96 -11.78 -3.49
CA LEU A 188 -11.20 -11.74 -4.72
C LEU A 188 -10.12 -12.81 -4.64
N GLN A 189 -10.06 -13.67 -5.65
CA GLN A 189 -9.13 -14.81 -5.74
C GLN A 189 -8.19 -14.63 -6.92
N ASP A 190 -7.17 -15.47 -6.96
CA ASP A 190 -6.19 -15.51 -8.04
C ASP A 190 -5.47 -14.17 -8.26
N LEU A 191 -5.17 -13.44 -7.19
CA LEU A 191 -4.48 -12.15 -7.31
C LEU A 191 -3.08 -12.40 -7.91
N PRO A 192 -2.78 -11.82 -9.08
CA PRO A 192 -1.43 -11.88 -9.64
C PRO A 192 -0.51 -10.88 -8.91
N PRO A 193 0.82 -10.98 -9.10
CA PRO A 193 1.70 -9.90 -8.69
C PRO A 193 1.45 -8.67 -9.57
N PHE A 194 0.83 -7.62 -9.00
CA PHE A 194 0.71 -6.32 -9.66
C PHE A 194 1.99 -5.48 -9.53
N VAL A 195 2.75 -5.71 -8.46
CA VAL A 195 4.02 -5.03 -8.21
C VAL A 195 5.13 -6.06 -8.05
N VAL A 196 6.21 -5.89 -8.80
CA VAL A 196 7.38 -6.78 -8.80
C VAL A 196 8.60 -5.99 -8.34
N THR A 197 9.27 -6.44 -7.29
CA THR A 197 10.54 -5.84 -6.86
C THR A 197 11.63 -6.25 -7.84
N ARG A 198 12.26 -5.27 -8.50
CA ARG A 198 13.35 -5.49 -9.47
C ARG A 198 14.74 -5.27 -8.89
N GLY A 199 14.82 -4.70 -7.69
CA GLY A 199 16.07 -4.48 -6.97
C GLY A 199 15.90 -3.47 -5.86
N GLY A 200 16.96 -3.27 -5.11
CA GLY A 200 17.06 -2.18 -4.15
C GLY A 200 18.16 -2.38 -3.12
N GLU A 201 18.31 -1.41 -2.22
CA GLU A 201 19.41 -1.39 -1.26
C GLU A 201 19.01 -0.73 0.08
N TYR A 202 19.72 -1.10 1.14
CA TYR A 202 19.76 -0.42 2.42
C TYR A 202 20.97 0.50 2.48
N CYS A 203 20.73 1.81 2.58
CA CYS A 203 21.77 2.82 2.65
C CYS A 203 21.71 3.55 4.00
N PHE A 204 22.84 4.14 4.38
CA PHE A 204 22.90 5.10 5.47
C PHE A 204 23.24 6.48 4.91
N VAL A 205 22.44 7.48 5.28
CA VAL A 205 22.70 8.89 4.98
C VAL A 205 23.24 9.53 6.25
N PRO A 206 24.57 9.75 6.34
CA PRO A 206 25.19 10.45 7.45
C PRO A 206 24.79 11.93 7.47
N GLY A 207 24.97 12.59 8.62
CA GLY A 207 24.81 14.04 8.72
C GLY A 207 25.95 14.78 8.01
N LEU A 208 25.74 16.06 7.70
CA LEU A 208 26.72 16.88 6.96
C LEU A 208 28.12 16.87 7.59
N ARG A 209 28.22 16.97 8.93
CA ARG A 209 29.50 16.88 9.64
C ARG A 209 30.26 15.57 9.39
N ALA A 210 29.54 14.45 9.34
CA ALA A 210 30.15 13.15 9.07
C ALA A 210 30.53 12.99 7.60
N LEU A 211 29.77 13.58 6.67
CA LEU A 211 30.16 13.64 5.25
C LEU A 211 31.45 14.45 5.06
N HIS A 212 31.57 15.62 5.69
CA HIS A 212 32.80 16.43 5.64
C HIS A 212 33.99 15.65 6.17
N TRP A 213 33.85 15.03 7.35
CA TRP A 213 34.92 14.21 7.93
C TRP A 213 35.32 13.03 7.01
N LEU A 214 34.35 12.34 6.41
CA LEU A 214 34.64 11.25 5.47
C LEU A 214 35.36 11.72 4.20
N ALA A 215 35.07 12.93 3.72
CA ALA A 215 35.68 13.48 2.51
C ALA A 215 37.13 13.94 2.70
N GLU A 216 37.54 14.21 3.95
CA GLU A 216 38.88 14.67 4.33
C GLU A 216 39.81 13.53 4.78
N LEU A 217 39.36 12.26 4.73
CA LEU A 217 40.21 11.11 5.03
C LEU A 217 41.29 10.94 3.95
N GLU A 218 42.56 11.10 4.33
CA GLU A 218 43.68 10.62 3.54
C GLU A 218 43.76 9.10 3.68
N THR A 219 43.68 8.39 2.54
CA THR A 219 43.73 6.92 2.45
C THR A 219 45.03 6.44 1.84
#